data_AF-A0A170WIT1-F1
#
_entry.id   AF-A0A170WIT1-F1
#
_cell.length_a   1.000
_cell.length_b   1.000
_cell.length_c   1.000
_cell.angle_alpha   90.00
_cell.angle_beta   90.00
_cell.angle_gamma   90.00
#
_symmetry.space_group_name_H-M   'P 1'
#
loop_
_entity.id
_entity.type
_entity.pdbx_description
1 polymer ?
#
loop_
_entity_poly.entity_id
_entity_poly.type
_entity_poly.pdbx_seq_one_letter_code
_entity_poly.pdbx_strand_id
1 'polypeptide(L)'
;MTRPVHDDPSPGDLSMTVETAACVPEAAAIVRSFTTQLPGAPRALITARTWTRQMVTILGWPGDVQQAVDVVSRLVDNGVQHGVPSTAPLCERQLTLSVALDESGALLIDVADMDPAFPDFDAAVRGEKGRGLWQVACLGARVTWFLHHAGTGKTVRAALAPSGRPGFSGCSLPQTPSSAISEPCSPTAPQPAEKGSDSTPEGQQ
;
A
#
# COMPACT_ATOMS: atom_id res chain seq x y z
N MET A 1 26.86 52.97 53.46
CA MET A 1 27.18 51.54 53.39
C MET A 1 25.89 50.78 53.13
N THR A 2 25.61 50.45 51.86
CA THR A 2 24.52 49.54 51.48
C THR A 2 24.80 49.07 50.05
N ARG A 3 25.18 47.80 49.89
CA ARG A 3 25.36 47.15 48.58
C ARG A 3 24.02 46.50 48.17
N PRO A 4 23.61 46.56 46.89
CA PRO A 4 22.47 45.78 46.41
C PRO A 4 22.90 44.35 46.06
N VAL A 5 21.96 43.44 46.27
CA VAL A 5 22.00 41.99 46.08
C VAL A 5 22.14 41.65 44.59
N HIS A 6 23.04 40.71 44.28
CA HIS A 6 23.12 40.02 43.00
C HIS A 6 22.11 38.86 43.02
N ASP A 7 21.17 38.87 42.08
CA ASP A 7 20.42 37.68 41.69
C ASP A 7 21.17 37.00 40.55
N ASP A 8 21.52 35.74 40.77
CA ASP A 8 22.18 34.84 39.82
C ASP A 8 21.14 33.79 39.39
N PRO A 9 20.74 33.71 38.11
CA PRO A 9 19.87 32.64 37.65
C PRO A 9 20.67 31.38 37.31
N SER A 10 20.39 30.33 38.08
CA SER A 10 20.80 28.94 37.90
C SER A 10 20.61 28.41 36.45
N PRO A 11 21.58 27.67 35.88
CA PRO A 11 21.45 27.07 34.56
C PRO A 11 20.63 25.78 34.62
N GLY A 12 19.33 25.91 34.36
CA GLY A 12 18.39 24.81 34.19
C GLY A 12 18.38 24.31 32.74
N ASP A 13 19.09 23.21 32.55
CA ASP A 13 18.95 22.17 31.53
C ASP A 13 17.58 22.15 30.82
N LEU A 14 17.53 22.52 29.54
CA LEU A 14 16.40 22.26 28.65
C LEU A 14 16.92 21.89 27.24
N SER A 15 17.25 20.60 27.12
CA SER A 15 16.85 19.75 26.00
C SER A 15 16.80 20.39 24.62
N MET A 16 17.86 20.19 23.84
CA MET A 16 17.78 20.18 22.38
C MET A 16 16.83 19.05 21.96
N THR A 17 15.55 19.39 21.76
CA THR A 17 14.67 18.62 20.88
C THR A 17 15.21 18.80 19.48
N VAL A 18 16.08 17.89 19.04
CA VAL A 18 16.29 17.67 17.61
C VAL A 18 15.01 17.00 17.12
N GLU A 19 14.00 17.82 16.87
CA GLU A 19 12.83 17.44 16.10
C GLU A 19 13.37 17.06 14.73
N THR A 20 13.61 15.75 14.57
CA THR A 20 13.87 15.14 13.29
C THR A 20 12.58 15.34 12.51
N ALA A 21 12.48 16.49 11.83
CA ALA A 21 11.53 16.71 10.78
C ALA A 21 11.73 15.55 9.82
N ALA A 22 10.83 14.57 9.91
CA ALA A 22 10.66 13.59 8.86
C ALA A 22 10.43 14.44 7.60
N CYS A 23 11.47 14.50 6.76
CA CYS A 23 11.41 15.10 5.45
C CYS A 23 10.28 14.38 4.72
N VAL A 24 9.08 14.96 4.74
CA VAL A 24 8.01 14.57 3.85
C VAL A 24 8.63 14.80 2.48
N PRO A 25 8.88 13.75 1.68
CA PRO A 25 9.55 13.93 0.42
C PRO A 25 8.70 14.91 -0.39
N GLU A 26 9.25 16.11 -0.61
CA GLU A 26 8.71 17.10 -1.51
C GLU A 26 8.38 16.36 -2.81
N ALA A 27 7.12 16.40 -3.22
CA ALA A 27 6.65 15.63 -4.35
C ALA A 27 7.48 16.04 -5.57
N ALA A 28 8.42 15.18 -5.96
CA ALA A 28 9.34 15.47 -7.06
C ALA A 28 8.52 15.87 -8.29
N ALA A 29 8.88 17.00 -8.90
CA ALA A 29 8.07 17.54 -9.99
C ALA A 29 8.08 16.55 -11.17
N ILE A 30 6.92 16.43 -11.83
CA ILE A 30 6.79 15.60 -13.02
C ILE A 30 7.42 16.34 -14.19
N VAL A 31 8.44 15.75 -14.80
CA VAL A 31 9.16 16.30 -15.96
C VAL A 31 8.38 16.04 -17.24
N ARG A 32 7.89 14.81 -17.42
CA ARG A 32 7.10 14.39 -18.58
C ARG A 32 6.13 13.29 -18.19
N SER A 33 4.93 13.30 -18.76
CA SER A 33 3.90 12.28 -18.55
C SER A 33 3.13 11.95 -19.82
N PHE A 34 2.69 10.70 -19.93
CA PHE A 34 1.73 10.24 -20.92
C PHE A 34 0.56 9.58 -20.20
N THR A 35 -0.63 9.66 -20.78
CA THR A 35 -1.85 9.08 -20.22
C THR A 35 -2.69 8.44 -21.31
N THR A 36 -3.36 7.34 -20.97
CA THR A 36 -4.30 6.64 -21.85
C THR A 36 -5.49 6.10 -21.07
N GLN A 37 -6.62 5.92 -21.76
CA GLN A 37 -7.78 5.23 -21.23
C GLN A 37 -7.74 3.76 -21.63
N LEU A 38 -8.06 2.89 -20.67
CA LEU A 38 -8.15 1.47 -20.85
C LEU A 38 -9.61 1.04 -20.62
N PRO A 39 -10.11 0.04 -21.36
CA PRO A 39 -11.40 -0.56 -21.04
C PRO A 39 -11.32 -1.25 -19.67
N GLY A 40 -12.37 -1.21 -18.86
CA GLY A 40 -12.46 -1.95 -17.59
C GLY A 40 -12.79 -3.43 -17.82
N ALA A 41 -12.01 -4.11 -18.67
CA ALA A 41 -12.20 -5.49 -19.08
C ALA A 41 -10.84 -6.18 -19.29
N PRO A 42 -10.74 -7.53 -19.26
CA PRO A 42 -9.44 -8.23 -19.33
C PRO A 42 -8.54 -7.86 -20.52
N ARG A 43 -9.12 -7.44 -21.65
CA ARG A 43 -8.40 -6.91 -22.82
C ARG A 43 -7.51 -5.69 -22.51
N ALA A 44 -7.77 -4.98 -21.41
CA ALA A 44 -6.97 -3.86 -20.91
C ALA A 44 -5.50 -4.23 -20.73
N LEU A 45 -5.21 -5.46 -20.30
CA LEU A 45 -3.85 -5.89 -20.02
C LEU A 45 -2.97 -5.88 -21.27
N ILE A 46 -3.49 -6.31 -22.41
CA ILE A 46 -2.75 -6.33 -23.67
C ILE A 46 -2.45 -4.89 -24.11
N THR A 47 -3.45 -4.01 -24.06
CA THR A 47 -3.30 -2.58 -24.40
C THR A 47 -2.32 -1.90 -23.44
N ALA A 48 -2.43 -2.14 -22.14
CA ALA A 48 -1.59 -1.55 -21.11
C ALA A 48 -0.12 -1.96 -21.28
N ARG A 49 0.16 -3.25 -21.51
CA ARG A 49 1.53 -3.76 -21.70
C ARG A 49 2.19 -3.14 -22.93
N THR A 50 1.49 -3.11 -24.06
CA THR A 50 2.01 -2.54 -25.32
C THR A 50 2.25 -1.04 -25.18
N TRP A 51 1.26 -0.31 -24.66
CA TRP A 51 1.35 1.13 -24.48
C TRP A 51 2.46 1.53 -23.49
N THR A 52 2.60 0.81 -22.37
CA THR A 52 3.64 1.06 -21.36
C THR A 52 5.02 0.88 -21.95
N ARG A 53 5.27 -0.22 -22.66
CA ARG A 53 6.57 -0.46 -23.31
C ARG A 53 6.94 0.69 -24.24
N GLN A 54 5.98 1.16 -25.04
CA GLN A 54 6.19 2.28 -25.94
C GLN A 54 6.49 3.57 -25.19
N MET A 55 5.67 3.94 -24.21
CA MET A 55 5.79 5.23 -23.51
C MET A 55 7.00 5.29 -22.61
N VAL A 56 7.34 4.22 -21.89
CA VAL A 56 8.56 4.15 -21.05
C VAL A 56 9.81 4.30 -21.92
N THR A 57 9.82 3.72 -23.13
CA THR A 57 10.91 3.88 -24.10
C THR A 57 10.99 5.33 -24.61
N ILE A 58 9.85 5.95 -24.94
CA ILE A 58 9.80 7.35 -25.39
C ILE A 58 10.23 8.32 -24.29
N LEU A 59 9.86 8.03 -23.03
CA LEU A 59 10.34 8.77 -21.86
C LEU A 59 11.85 8.60 -21.65
N GLY A 60 12.48 7.60 -22.26
CA GLY A 60 13.91 7.33 -22.09
C GLY A 60 14.24 6.93 -20.66
N TRP A 61 13.31 6.27 -19.95
CA TRP A 61 13.56 5.84 -18.58
C TRP A 61 14.69 4.81 -18.55
N PRO A 62 15.74 5.01 -17.73
CA PRO A 62 16.91 4.12 -17.73
C PRO A 62 16.65 2.78 -17.02
N GLY A 63 15.51 2.59 -16.37
CA GLY A 63 15.18 1.36 -15.63
C GLY A 63 14.85 0.15 -16.50
N ASP A 64 14.50 -0.97 -15.84
CA ASP A 64 14.05 -2.18 -16.53
C ASP A 64 12.63 -2.03 -17.06
N VAL A 65 12.50 -1.84 -18.38
CA VAL A 65 11.22 -1.69 -19.07
C VAL A 65 10.29 -2.88 -18.81
N GLN A 66 10.82 -4.11 -18.68
CA GLN A 66 10.00 -5.29 -18.41
C GLN A 66 9.43 -5.26 -16.99
N GLN A 67 10.24 -4.85 -16.01
CA GLN A 67 9.78 -4.63 -14.63
C GLN A 67 8.64 -3.61 -14.58
N ALA A 68 8.74 -2.50 -15.30
CA ALA A 68 7.65 -1.51 -15.40
C ALA A 68 6.37 -2.12 -16.02
N VAL A 69 6.50 -2.93 -17.07
CA VAL A 69 5.37 -3.62 -17.71
C VAL A 69 4.69 -4.62 -16.76
N ASP A 70 5.46 -5.32 -15.93
CA ASP A 70 4.93 -6.27 -14.95
C ASP A 70 4.24 -5.55 -13.78
N VAL A 71 4.76 -4.41 -13.33
CA VAL A 71 4.08 -3.53 -12.37
C VAL A 71 2.74 -3.05 -12.94
N VAL A 72 2.73 -2.49 -14.15
CA VAL A 72 1.49 -2.03 -14.81
C VAL A 72 0.48 -3.17 -14.92
N SER A 73 0.93 -4.36 -15.33
CA SER A 73 0.02 -5.51 -15.50
C SER A 73 -0.72 -5.85 -14.22
N ARG A 74 -0.03 -5.81 -13.07
CA ARG A 74 -0.63 -6.11 -11.76
C ARG A 74 -1.56 -4.99 -11.27
N LEU A 75 -1.18 -3.73 -11.49
CA LEU A 75 -2.02 -2.59 -11.12
C LEU A 75 -3.30 -2.53 -11.97
N VAL A 76 -3.19 -2.77 -13.27
CA VAL A 76 -4.35 -2.80 -14.17
C VAL A 76 -5.24 -4.00 -13.88
N ASP A 77 -4.67 -5.18 -13.59
CA ASP A 77 -5.46 -6.35 -13.19
C ASP A 77 -6.26 -6.08 -11.90
N ASN A 78 -5.62 -5.49 -10.89
CA ASN A 78 -6.31 -5.04 -9.68
C ASN A 78 -7.42 -4.02 -9.99
N GLY A 79 -7.14 -3.03 -10.85
CA GLY A 79 -8.12 -2.02 -11.26
C GLY A 79 -9.32 -2.61 -12.00
N VAL A 80 -9.11 -3.62 -12.87
CA VAL A 80 -10.20 -4.29 -13.58
C VAL A 80 -11.03 -5.16 -12.63
N GLN A 81 -10.39 -5.83 -11.67
CA GLN A 81 -11.09 -6.73 -10.73
C GLN A 81 -11.83 -5.99 -9.62
N HIS A 82 -11.29 -4.86 -9.14
CA HIS A 82 -11.79 -4.18 -7.95
C HIS A 82 -12.16 -2.72 -8.16
N GLY A 83 -11.60 -2.06 -9.17
CA GLY A 83 -11.74 -0.62 -9.39
C GLY A 83 -12.95 -0.21 -10.23
N VAL A 84 -13.75 -1.17 -10.69
CA VAL A 84 -14.91 -0.90 -11.54
C VAL A 84 -16.18 -1.48 -10.91
N PRO A 85 -17.17 -0.64 -10.57
CA PRO A 85 -18.42 -1.11 -10.00
C PRO A 85 -19.10 -2.12 -10.93
N SER A 86 -19.47 -3.29 -10.39
CA SER A 86 -20.19 -4.32 -11.16
C SER A 86 -21.56 -3.83 -11.68
N THR A 87 -22.08 -2.75 -11.11
CA THR A 87 -23.33 -2.08 -11.50
C THR A 87 -23.17 -1.14 -12.69
N ALA A 88 -21.94 -0.74 -13.06
CA ALA A 88 -21.71 0.14 -14.19
C ALA A 88 -21.85 -0.61 -15.54
N PRO A 89 -22.48 -0.01 -16.56
CA PRO A 89 -22.52 -0.55 -17.92
C PRO A 89 -21.11 -0.82 -18.46
N LEU A 90 -20.92 -1.92 -19.18
CA LEU A 90 -19.61 -2.32 -19.73
C LEU A 90 -18.94 -1.22 -20.59
N CYS A 91 -19.73 -0.36 -21.23
CA CYS A 91 -19.24 0.77 -22.03
C CYS A 91 -18.67 1.93 -21.19
N GLU A 92 -19.06 2.04 -19.93
CA GLU A 92 -18.64 3.09 -19.01
C GLU A 92 -17.50 2.64 -18.09
N ARG A 93 -17.23 1.33 -18.07
CA ARG A 93 -16.10 0.74 -17.35
C ARG A 93 -14.79 1.18 -17.99
N GLN A 94 -14.09 2.13 -17.36
CA GLN A 94 -12.81 2.63 -17.85
C GLN A 94 -11.81 2.76 -16.70
N LEU A 95 -10.54 2.57 -17.03
CA LEU A 95 -9.41 2.86 -16.16
C LEU A 95 -8.51 3.87 -16.85
N THR A 96 -7.87 4.74 -16.09
CA THR A 96 -6.84 5.65 -16.61
C THR A 96 -5.48 5.11 -16.25
N LEU A 97 -4.61 4.92 -17.24
CA LEU A 97 -3.20 4.58 -17.02
C LEU A 97 -2.35 5.79 -17.39
N SER A 98 -1.48 6.22 -16.47
CA SER A 98 -0.47 7.24 -16.74
C SER A 98 0.92 6.72 -16.39
N VAL A 99 1.90 7.10 -17.20
CA VAL A 99 3.32 6.96 -16.88
C VAL A 99 3.99 8.31 -16.91
N ALA A 100 4.84 8.59 -15.92
CA ALA A 100 5.54 9.84 -15.79
C ALA A 100 6.96 9.65 -15.28
N LEU A 101 7.86 10.55 -15.66
CA LEU A 101 9.18 10.69 -15.04
C LEU A 101 9.19 11.89 -14.12
N ASP A 102 9.69 11.70 -12.91
CA ASP A 102 10.00 12.82 -12.02
C ASP A 102 11.43 13.35 -12.24
N GLU A 103 11.76 14.45 -11.59
CA GLU A 103 13.09 15.08 -11.64
C GLU A 103 14.22 14.17 -11.11
N SER A 104 13.89 13.20 -10.27
CA SER A 104 14.84 12.22 -9.75
C SER A 104 15.14 11.08 -10.75
N GLY A 105 14.40 11.02 -11.86
CA GLY A 105 14.45 9.95 -12.84
C GLY A 105 13.67 8.70 -12.44
N ALA A 106 12.83 8.79 -11.40
CA ALA A 106 11.93 7.71 -11.05
C ALA A 106 10.74 7.66 -12.02
N LEU A 107 10.33 6.43 -12.35
CA LEU A 107 9.13 6.19 -13.14
C LEU A 107 7.93 6.09 -12.21
N LEU A 108 6.99 7.01 -12.36
CA LEU A 108 5.69 6.99 -11.71
C LEU A 108 4.69 6.32 -12.64
N ILE A 109 3.97 5.33 -12.13
CA ILE A 109 2.92 4.59 -12.82
C ILE A 109 1.64 4.79 -12.04
N ASP A 110 0.66 5.46 -12.64
CA ASP A 110 -0.64 5.73 -12.03
C ASP A 110 -1.72 4.93 -12.73
N VAL A 111 -2.49 4.17 -11.95
CA VAL A 111 -3.73 3.53 -12.41
C VAL A 111 -4.88 4.13 -11.62
N ALA A 112 -5.72 4.90 -12.30
CA ALA A 112 -6.94 5.43 -11.74
C ALA A 112 -8.15 4.58 -12.10
N ASP A 113 -9.00 4.35 -11.11
CA ASP A 113 -10.23 3.60 -11.23
C ASP A 113 -11.43 4.42 -10.72
N MET A 114 -12.64 3.87 -10.90
CA MET A 114 -13.89 4.58 -10.61
C MET A 114 -14.40 4.34 -9.19
N ASP A 115 -13.73 3.50 -8.40
CA ASP A 115 -14.14 3.17 -7.05
C ASP A 115 -13.29 3.95 -6.03
N PRO A 116 -13.85 4.94 -5.32
CA PRO A 116 -13.10 5.68 -4.31
C PRO A 116 -12.75 4.82 -3.09
N ALA A 117 -13.37 3.66 -2.89
CA ALA A 117 -13.07 2.80 -1.76
C ALA A 117 -11.77 2.01 -2.00
N PHE A 118 -10.88 2.04 -1.02
CA PHE A 118 -9.79 1.06 -0.89
C PHE A 118 -9.60 0.64 0.57
N PRO A 119 -10.55 -0.13 1.13
CA PRO A 119 -10.36 -0.68 2.46
C PRO A 119 -9.12 -1.59 2.46
N ASP A 120 -8.38 -1.55 3.57
CA ASP A 120 -7.27 -2.47 3.84
C ASP A 120 -6.07 -2.40 2.88
N PHE A 121 -5.78 -1.23 2.29
CA PHE A 121 -4.62 -1.04 1.41
C PHE A 121 -3.32 -1.60 2.00
N ASP A 122 -3.03 -1.31 3.26
CA ASP A 122 -1.80 -1.79 3.91
C ASP A 122 -1.74 -3.32 4.00
N ALA A 123 -2.88 -3.98 4.24
CA ALA A 123 -2.97 -5.43 4.25
C ALA A 123 -2.78 -6.02 2.84
N ALA A 124 -3.28 -5.34 1.80
CA ALA A 124 -3.09 -5.75 0.40
C ALA A 124 -1.63 -5.60 -0.06
N VAL A 125 -0.94 -4.53 0.38
CA VAL A 125 0.51 -4.34 0.12
C VAL A 125 1.34 -5.39 0.87
N ARG A 126 0.94 -5.79 2.08
CA ARG A 126 1.58 -6.89 2.84
C ARG A 126 1.26 -8.29 2.31
N GLY A 127 0.30 -8.43 1.40
CA GLY A 127 -0.10 -9.71 0.82
C GLY A 127 -1.16 -10.47 1.63
N GLU A 128 -1.71 -9.85 2.67
CA GLU A 128 -2.72 -10.44 3.57
C GLU A 128 -4.12 -10.43 2.93
N LYS A 129 -4.40 -9.47 2.05
CA LYS A 129 -5.67 -9.34 1.31
C LYS A 129 -5.48 -9.35 -0.21
N GLY A 130 -4.77 -10.37 -0.69
CA GLY A 130 -4.50 -10.60 -2.11
C GLY A 130 -3.03 -10.42 -2.47
N ARG A 131 -2.61 -10.97 -3.62
CA ARG A 131 -1.19 -11.00 -4.02
C ARG A 131 -0.79 -9.88 -4.99
N GLY A 132 -1.74 -9.15 -5.58
CA GLY A 132 -1.46 -8.19 -6.66
C GLY A 132 -0.53 -7.05 -6.23
N LEU A 133 -0.91 -6.29 -5.19
CA LEU A 133 -0.08 -5.17 -4.71
C LEU A 133 1.21 -5.63 -4.01
N TRP A 134 1.16 -6.74 -3.28
CA TRP A 134 2.37 -7.35 -2.71
C TRP A 134 3.39 -7.69 -3.78
N GLN A 135 2.96 -8.29 -4.89
CA GLN A 135 3.85 -8.58 -6.01
C GLN A 135 4.43 -7.31 -6.66
N VAL A 136 3.69 -6.19 -6.67
CA VAL A 136 4.22 -4.89 -7.13
C VAL A 136 5.32 -4.40 -6.17
N ALA A 137 5.10 -4.50 -4.85
CA ALA A 137 6.13 -4.15 -3.86
C ALA A 137 7.37 -5.05 -3.98
N CYS A 138 7.21 -6.35 -4.24
CA CYS A 138 8.31 -7.28 -4.48
C CYS A 138 9.10 -6.98 -5.77
N LEU A 139 8.51 -6.27 -6.74
CA LEU A 139 9.24 -5.71 -7.87
C LEU A 139 9.98 -4.42 -7.50
N GLY A 140 10.15 -4.08 -6.23
CA GLY A 140 10.85 -2.87 -5.80
C GLY A 140 10.12 -1.57 -6.10
N ALA A 141 8.81 -1.63 -6.40
CA ALA A 141 7.99 -0.45 -6.56
C ALA A 141 7.48 0.03 -5.19
N ARG A 142 7.60 1.33 -4.93
CA ARG A 142 6.91 1.95 -3.81
C ARG A 142 5.46 2.23 -4.20
N VAL A 143 4.52 1.59 -3.52
CA VAL A 143 3.08 1.74 -3.82
C VAL A 143 2.47 2.75 -2.86
N THR A 144 1.71 3.69 -3.42
CA THR A 144 0.88 4.67 -2.70
C THR A 144 -0.47 4.76 -3.39
N TRP A 145 -1.47 5.35 -2.74
CA TRP A 145 -2.74 5.64 -3.37
C TRP A 145 -3.29 6.97 -2.88
N PHE A 146 -4.14 7.59 -3.69
CA PHE A 146 -4.79 8.85 -3.34
C PHE A 146 -6.16 8.95 -4.00
N LEU A 147 -7.07 9.69 -3.35
CA LEU A 147 -8.40 9.97 -3.87
C LEU A 147 -8.37 11.10 -4.90
N HIS A 148 -9.24 11.01 -5.90
CA HIS A 148 -9.51 12.15 -6.77
C HIS A 148 -10.20 13.25 -5.96
N HIS A 149 -9.89 14.51 -6.26
CA HIS A 149 -10.39 15.65 -5.46
C HIS A 149 -11.93 15.77 -5.51
N ALA A 150 -12.58 15.15 -6.50
CA ALA A 150 -14.03 15.06 -6.62
C ALA A 150 -14.65 13.84 -5.91
N GLY A 151 -13.84 12.96 -5.30
CA GLY A 151 -14.31 11.76 -4.61
C GLY A 151 -14.85 10.64 -5.53
N THR A 152 -14.66 10.77 -6.84
CA THR A 152 -15.24 9.89 -7.87
C THR A 152 -14.38 8.67 -8.22
N GLY A 153 -13.27 8.46 -7.52
CA GLY A 153 -12.32 7.41 -7.85
C GLY A 153 -11.03 7.53 -7.05
N LYS A 154 -10.18 6.51 -7.18
CA LYS A 154 -8.84 6.49 -6.59
C LYS A 154 -7.80 6.29 -7.67
N THR A 155 -6.59 6.75 -7.38
CA THR A 155 -5.39 6.44 -8.16
C THR A 155 -4.45 5.63 -7.30
N VAL A 156 -4.02 4.47 -7.79
CA VAL A 156 -2.91 3.70 -7.24
C VAL A 156 -1.65 4.06 -8.01
N ARG A 157 -0.65 4.57 -7.29
CA ARG A 157 0.64 4.99 -7.82
C ARG A 157 1.73 4.01 -7.41
N ALA A 158 2.46 3.48 -8.38
CA ALA A 158 3.73 2.79 -8.15
C ALA A 158 4.89 3.66 -8.64
N ALA A 159 5.90 3.82 -7.79
CA ALA A 159 7.14 4.52 -8.13
C ALA A 159 8.29 3.50 -8.25
N LEU A 160 8.98 3.49 -9.39
CA LEU A 160 10.16 2.67 -9.66
C LEU A 160 11.40 3.56 -9.78
N ALA A 161 12.45 3.23 -9.02
CA ALA A 161 13.73 3.92 -9.13
C ALA A 161 14.41 3.65 -10.49
N PRO A 162 15.20 4.60 -11.02
CA PRO A 162 16.03 4.33 -12.19
C PRO A 162 17.03 3.19 -11.90
N SER A 163 17.41 2.43 -12.93
CA SER A 163 18.40 1.36 -12.78
C SER A 163 19.73 1.94 -12.24
N GLY A 164 20.34 1.24 -11.28
CA GLY A 164 21.65 1.62 -10.73
C GLY A 164 21.64 2.31 -9.36
N ARG A 165 20.48 2.59 -8.75
CA ARG A 165 20.42 2.87 -7.31
C ARG A 165 19.97 1.63 -6.54
N PRO A 166 20.83 1.00 -5.71
CA PRO A 166 20.38 0.06 -4.69
C PRO A 166 19.67 0.86 -3.59
N GLY A 167 18.44 1.31 -3.85
CA GLY A 167 17.65 2.15 -2.95
C GLY A 167 16.43 1.47 -2.34
N PHE A 168 16.00 0.32 -2.86
CA PHE A 168 14.84 -0.40 -2.34
C PHE A 168 15.10 -1.91 -2.25
N SER A 169 16.33 -2.32 -1.89
CA SER A 169 16.54 -3.66 -1.34
C SER A 169 16.02 -3.67 0.08
N GLY A 170 14.75 -4.04 0.22
CA GLY A 170 14.09 -4.08 1.51
C GLY A 170 12.74 -4.77 1.44
N CYS A 171 12.72 -6.08 1.19
CA CYS A 171 11.89 -6.93 2.05
C CYS A 171 12.44 -6.81 3.48
N SER A 172 12.20 -5.68 4.13
CA SER A 172 12.32 -5.52 5.58
C SER A 172 11.09 -4.77 6.02
N LEU A 173 10.16 -5.54 6.56
CA LEU A 173 9.04 -5.06 7.35
C LEU A 173 9.55 -4.08 8.42
N PRO A 174 8.78 -3.06 8.82
CA PRO A 174 8.91 -2.55 10.17
C PRO A 174 8.62 -3.72 11.11
N GLN A 175 9.66 -4.20 11.81
CA GLN A 175 9.47 -5.11 12.92
C GLN A 175 8.56 -4.40 13.92
N THR A 176 7.39 -4.96 14.16
CA THR A 176 6.58 -4.57 15.30
C THR A 176 7.44 -4.75 16.55
N PRO A 177 7.52 -3.77 17.47
CA PRO A 177 8.15 -4.02 18.75
C PRO A 177 7.38 -5.13 19.44
N SER A 178 8.10 -6.21 19.70
CA SER A 178 7.78 -7.32 20.60
C SER A 178 6.92 -6.81 21.75
N SER A 179 5.61 -7.05 21.66
CA SER A 179 4.72 -6.92 22.80
C SER A 179 4.73 -8.26 23.50
N ALA A 180 5.41 -8.22 24.65
CA ALA A 180 5.40 -9.15 25.75
C ALA A 180 4.28 -10.21 25.69
N ILE A 181 4.73 -11.45 25.81
CA ILE A 181 3.98 -12.53 26.43
C ILE A 181 3.39 -12.00 27.74
N SER A 182 2.07 -11.92 27.81
CA SER A 182 1.35 -11.94 29.08
C SER A 182 0.34 -13.06 28.96
N GLU A 183 0.63 -14.13 29.70
CA GLU A 183 -0.23 -15.28 29.92
C GLU A 183 -1.63 -14.84 30.36
N PRO A 184 -2.72 -15.32 29.74
CA PRO A 184 -4.01 -15.33 30.40
C PRO A 184 -4.08 -16.52 31.36
N CYS A 185 -4.12 -16.19 32.65
CA CYS A 185 -4.45 -17.07 33.77
C CYS A 185 -5.70 -17.92 33.45
N SER A 186 -5.58 -19.23 33.62
CA SER A 186 -6.66 -20.21 33.43
C SER A 186 -7.86 -19.95 34.36
N PRO A 187 -9.10 -20.10 33.87
CA PRO A 187 -10.24 -20.36 34.73
C PRO A 187 -10.51 -21.87 34.86
N THR A 188 -10.46 -22.32 36.11
CA THR A 188 -10.92 -23.60 36.66
C THR A 188 -12.23 -24.10 36.06
N ALA A 189 -12.22 -25.33 35.54
CA ALA A 189 -13.42 -26.09 35.19
C ALA A 189 -14.03 -26.74 36.46
N PRO A 190 -15.37 -26.70 36.65
CA PRO A 190 -16.04 -27.55 37.61
C PRO A 190 -16.43 -28.89 36.95
N GLN A 191 -16.08 -30.00 37.62
CA GLN A 191 -16.55 -31.34 37.31
C GLN A 191 -18.06 -31.46 37.55
N PRO A 192 -18.81 -32.23 36.74
CA PRO A 192 -20.03 -32.88 37.18
C PRO A 192 -19.75 -34.34 37.57
N ALA A 193 -20.28 -34.70 38.74
CA ALA A 193 -20.19 -36.00 39.36
C ALA A 193 -20.92 -37.11 38.59
N GLU A 194 -20.32 -38.29 38.62
CA GLU A 194 -20.94 -39.57 38.30
C GLU A 194 -22.03 -39.95 39.33
N LYS A 195 -23.20 -40.33 38.84
CA LYS A 195 -24.17 -41.28 39.42
C LYS A 195 -25.26 -41.47 38.36
N GLY A 196 -25.74 -42.65 38.01
CA GLY A 196 -25.48 -44.01 38.42
C GLY A 196 -26.35 -44.87 37.50
N SER A 197 -25.91 -46.10 37.29
CA SER A 197 -26.59 -47.14 36.52
C SER A 197 -28.06 -47.32 36.93
N ASP A 198 -28.96 -47.51 35.97
CA ASP A 198 -29.94 -48.58 36.06
C ASP A 198 -30.39 -49.05 34.67
N SER A 199 -30.70 -50.33 34.61
CA SER A 199 -30.82 -51.18 33.45
C SER A 199 -32.28 -51.37 33.04
N THR A 200 -32.47 -51.76 31.78
CA THR A 200 -33.44 -52.76 31.27
C THR A 200 -34.41 -52.25 30.19
N PRO A 201 -34.54 -52.97 29.06
CA PRO A 201 -35.43 -52.65 27.93
C PRO A 201 -36.75 -53.44 28.00
N GLU A 202 -37.83 -52.97 27.34
CA GLU A 202 -38.88 -53.83 26.73
C GLU A 202 -40.04 -53.04 26.08
N GLY A 203 -40.65 -53.66 25.07
CA GLY A 203 -42.03 -53.43 24.57
C GLY A 203 -42.18 -52.41 23.43
N GLN A 204 -42.27 -52.82 22.16
CA GLN A 204 -43.49 -53.28 21.46
C GLN A 204 -44.70 -52.33 21.59
N GLN A 205 -44.99 -51.57 20.53
CA GLN A 205 -46.11 -51.83 19.59
C GLN A 205 -46.05 -50.85 18.42
#